data_AF-A0A644VF55-F1
#
_entry.id   AF-A0A644VF55-F1
#
_cell.length_a   1.000
_cell.length_b   1.000
_cell.length_c   1.000
_cell.angle_alpha   90.00
_cell.angle_beta   90.00
_cell.angle_gamma   90.00
#
_symmetry.space_group_name_H-M   'P 1'
#
loop_
_entity.id
_entity.type
_entity.pdbx_description
1 polymer ?
#
loop_
_entity_poly.entity_id
_entity_poly.type
_entity_poly.pdbx_seq_one_letter_code
_entity_poly.pdbx_strand_id
1 'polypeptide(L)'
;MFDYFLFGFIFLVLTSHIPNFTKYPLVFFFTQIIFLVGSEAMFIARTGTTPGKKFLGIHIVGKQTCIIPFQIALYRTFWAYVKGLWLGLPVIMFIPAWFSKRRYIKTGTTIWDEAAQTEIIMSPSNFFRRVMFVIVFILIMFLIGNYSLLQQAVQQAK
;
A
#
# COMPACT_ATOMS: atom_id res chain seq x y z
N MET A 1 3.13 1.31 2.96
CA MET A 1 4.21 1.07 1.99
C MET A 1 4.11 -0.32 1.36
N PHE A 2 4.18 -1.42 2.14
CA PHE A 2 4.02 -2.79 1.62
C PHE A 2 2.78 -2.99 0.74
N ASP A 3 1.61 -2.54 1.22
CA ASP A 3 0.35 -2.72 0.49
C ASP A 3 0.39 -2.09 -0.92
N TYR A 4 1.05 -0.94 -1.07
CA TYR A 4 1.20 -0.29 -2.37
C TYR A 4 2.07 -1.09 -3.34
N PHE A 5 3.11 -1.77 -2.84
CA PHE A 5 3.90 -2.68 -3.69
C PHE A 5 3.11 -3.92 -4.07
N LEU A 6 2.35 -4.50 -3.13
CA LEU A 6 1.51 -5.65 -3.40
C LEU A 6 0.43 -5.32 -4.44
N PHE A 7 -0.35 -4.26 -4.22
CA PHE A 7 -1.39 -3.82 -5.16
C PHE A 7 -0.79 -3.31 -6.46
N GLY A 8 0.39 -2.68 -6.42
CA GLY A 8 1.12 -2.26 -7.62
C GLY A 8 1.57 -3.43 -8.48
N PHE A 9 2.05 -4.50 -7.86
CA PHE A 9 2.39 -5.75 -8.57
C PHE A 9 1.14 -6.42 -9.16
N ILE A 10 0.04 -6.49 -8.40
CA ILE A 10 -1.24 -7.01 -8.91
C ILE A 10 -1.70 -6.18 -10.13
N PHE A 11 -1.64 -4.85 -10.03
CA PHE A 11 -1.97 -3.95 -11.14
C PHE A 11 -1.09 -4.20 -12.37
N LEU A 12 0.22 -4.36 -12.17
CA LEU A 12 1.17 -4.69 -13.26
C LEU A 12 0.78 -6.00 -13.95
N VAL A 13 0.50 -7.06 -13.19
CA VAL A 13 0.10 -8.36 -13.74
C VAL A 13 -1.24 -8.29 -14.46
N LEU A 14 -2.22 -7.55 -13.94
CA LEU A 14 -3.52 -7.39 -14.59
C LEU A 14 -3.40 -6.62 -15.91
N THR A 15 -2.62 -5.53 -15.91
CA THR A 15 -2.47 -4.65 -17.07
C THR A 15 -1.53 -5.19 -18.13
N SER A 16 -0.61 -6.12 -17.79
CA SER A 16 0.27 -6.77 -18.77
C SER A 16 -0.48 -7.58 -19.83
N HIS A 17 -1.72 -7.97 -19.54
CA HIS A 17 -2.59 -8.72 -20.45
C HIS A 17 -3.45 -7.79 -21.34
N ILE A 18 -3.42 -6.48 -21.10
CA ILE A 18 -4.22 -5.50 -21.83
C ILE A 18 -3.33 -4.86 -22.91
N PRO A 19 -3.52 -5.17 -24.20
CA PRO A 19 -2.72 -4.61 -25.26
C PRO A 19 -2.87 -3.08 -25.31
N ASN A 20 -1.76 -2.38 -25.60
CA ASN A 20 -1.68 -0.92 -25.71
C ASN A 20 -1.96 -0.11 -24.43
N PHE A 21 -2.22 -0.74 -23.28
CA PHE A 21 -2.49 -0.01 -22.04
C PHE A 21 -1.27 0.80 -21.57
N THR A 22 -0.07 0.26 -21.76
CA THR A 22 1.20 0.91 -21.44
C THR A 22 1.59 2.02 -22.43
N LYS A 23 0.90 2.14 -23.58
CA LYS A 23 1.19 3.14 -24.61
C LYS A 23 0.86 4.56 -24.15
N TYR A 24 -0.08 4.71 -23.22
CA TYR A 24 -0.53 6.00 -22.70
C TYR A 24 -0.05 6.17 -21.25
N PRO A 25 1.17 6.69 -21.02
CA PRO A 25 1.80 6.69 -19.70
C PRO A 25 1.02 7.49 -18.65
N LEU A 26 0.37 8.59 -19.04
CA LEU A 26 -0.50 9.36 -18.12
C LEU A 26 -1.73 8.55 -17.70
N VAL A 27 -2.39 7.88 -18.64
CA VAL A 27 -3.55 7.03 -18.34
C VAL A 27 -3.13 5.88 -17.43
N PHE A 28 -2.01 5.22 -17.71
CA PHE A 28 -1.43 4.19 -16.86
C PHE A 28 -1.17 4.70 -15.43
N PHE A 29 -0.54 5.87 -15.29
CA PHE A 29 -0.24 6.47 -14.00
C PHE A 29 -1.51 6.81 -13.19
N PHE A 30 -2.49 7.49 -13.79
CA PHE A 30 -3.73 7.85 -13.09
C PHE A 30 -4.56 6.62 -12.71
N THR A 31 -4.68 5.64 -13.61
CA THR A 31 -5.40 4.39 -13.33
C THR A 31 -4.70 3.58 -12.23
N GLN A 32 -3.37 3.55 -12.21
CA GLN A 32 -2.60 2.95 -11.14
C GLN A 32 -2.89 3.61 -9.79
N ILE A 33 -2.89 4.95 -9.72
CA ILE A 33 -3.21 5.67 -8.48
C ILE A 33 -4.62 5.33 -8.00
N ILE A 34 -5.61 5.37 -8.90
CA ILE A 34 -6.99 5.03 -8.56
C ILE A 34 -7.08 3.61 -8.02
N PHE A 35 -6.42 2.65 -8.66
CA PHE A 35 -6.39 1.26 -8.22
C PHE A 35 -5.73 1.11 -6.84
N LEU A 36 -4.54 1.71 -6.64
CA LEU A 36 -3.78 1.65 -5.38
C LEU A 36 -4.54 2.27 -4.21
N VAL A 37 -5.00 3.51 -4.37
CA VAL A 37 -5.70 4.26 -3.32
C VAL A 37 -7.08 3.65 -3.05
N GLY A 38 -7.79 3.26 -4.10
CA GLY A 38 -9.12 2.64 -4.00
C GLY A 38 -9.09 1.28 -3.32
N SER A 39 -8.14 0.40 -3.70
CA SER A 39 -8.00 -0.93 -3.08
C SER A 39 -7.68 -0.83 -1.59
N GLU A 40 -6.70 -0.03 -1.19
CA GLU A 40 -6.39 0.16 0.23
C GLU A 40 -7.57 0.76 1.00
N ALA A 41 -8.24 1.78 0.47
CA ALA A 41 -9.41 2.38 1.10
C ALA A 41 -10.54 1.36 1.29
N MET A 42 -10.75 0.47 0.32
CA MET A 42 -11.76 -0.59 0.37
C MET A 42 -11.44 -1.62 1.46
N PHE A 43 -10.17 -2.00 1.60
CA PHE A 43 -9.73 -2.90 2.68
C PHE A 43 -9.92 -2.27 4.06
N ILE A 44 -9.53 -1.00 4.23
CA ILE A 44 -9.67 -0.31 5.50
C ILE A 44 -11.16 -0.10 5.86
N ALA A 45 -11.99 0.33 4.91
CA ALA A 45 -13.41 0.56 5.16
C ALA A 45 -14.17 -0.72 5.55
N ARG A 46 -13.74 -1.89 5.04
CA ARG A 46 -14.40 -3.18 5.31
C ARG A 46 -13.85 -3.91 6.53
N THR A 47 -12.54 -3.85 6.75
CA THR A 47 -11.86 -4.69 7.74
C THR A 47 -11.07 -3.91 8.79
N GLY A 48 -11.02 -2.58 8.67
CA GLY A 48 -10.20 -1.73 9.52
C GLY A 48 -8.69 -1.95 9.33
N THR A 49 -8.26 -2.71 8.31
CA THR A 49 -6.84 -3.01 8.07
C THR A 49 -6.60 -3.33 6.60
N THR A 50 -5.33 -3.50 6.23
CA THR A 50 -4.88 -3.96 4.90
C THR A 50 -4.06 -5.23 5.05
N PRO A 51 -3.82 -6.02 3.99
CA PRO A 51 -3.08 -7.28 4.10
C PRO A 51 -1.74 -7.12 4.84
N GLY A 52 -0.91 -6.15 4.47
CA GLY A 52 0.37 -5.87 5.11
C GLY A 52 0.23 -5.36 6.54
N LYS A 53 -0.72 -4.45 6.80
CA LYS A 53 -0.96 -3.93 8.15
C LYS A 53 -1.47 -5.03 9.09
N LYS A 54 -2.27 -5.96 8.58
CA LYS A 54 -2.78 -7.11 9.33
C LYS A 54 -1.66 -8.05 9.79
N PHE A 55 -0.62 -8.26 8.96
CA PHE A 55 0.58 -9.00 9.39
C PHE A 55 1.29 -8.33 10.56
N LEU A 56 1.30 -6.99 10.55
CA LEU A 56 1.91 -6.17 11.61
C LEU A 56 0.98 -5.93 12.81
N GLY A 57 -0.25 -6.45 12.79
CA GLY A 57 -1.24 -6.24 13.85
C GLY A 57 -1.80 -4.82 13.91
N ILE A 58 -1.68 -4.05 12.83
CA ILE A 58 -2.10 -2.65 12.76
C ILE A 58 -3.55 -2.58 12.30
N HIS A 59 -4.39 -1.93 13.10
CA HIS A 59 -5.79 -1.63 12.82
C HIS A 59 -6.03 -0.13 12.83
N ILE A 60 -6.90 0.34 11.95
CA ILE A 60 -7.29 1.74 11.80
C ILE A 60 -8.75 1.84 12.18
N VAL A 61 -9.02 2.70 13.15
CA VAL A 61 -10.38 2.96 13.66
C VAL A 61 -10.68 4.46 13.58
N GLY A 62 -11.96 4.82 13.55
CA GLY A 62 -12.35 6.22 13.72
C GLY A 62 -12.26 6.61 15.19
N LYS A 63 -12.00 7.89 15.48
CA LYS A 63 -12.02 8.39 16.86
C LYS A 63 -13.35 8.20 17.59
N GLN A 64 -14.44 8.12 16.83
CA GLN A 64 -15.80 8.02 17.35
C GLN A 64 -16.48 6.68 16.99
N THR A 65 -15.97 5.97 15.98
CA THR A 65 -16.59 4.75 15.44
C THR A 65 -15.56 3.66 15.20
N CYS A 66 -15.91 2.41 15.50
CA CYS A 66 -15.01 1.26 15.31
C CYS A 66 -14.66 1.01 13.83
N ILE A 67 -15.53 1.40 12.90
CA ILE A 67 -15.34 1.25 11.46
C ILE A 67 -15.45 2.63 10.82
N ILE A 68 -14.54 2.92 9.88
CA ILE A 68 -14.55 4.17 9.14
C ILE A 68 -15.33 4.04 7.81
N PRO A 69 -16.13 5.04 7.43
CA PRO A 69 -16.80 5.04 6.14
C PRO A 69 -15.79 5.14 5.00
N PHE A 70 -16.13 4.59 3.84
CA PHE A 70 -15.23 4.51 2.68
C PHE A 70 -14.67 5.87 2.25
N GLN A 71 -15.46 6.94 2.33
CA GLN A 71 -15.01 8.30 2.00
C GLN A 71 -13.85 8.77 2.88
N ILE A 72 -13.94 8.51 4.20
CA ILE A 72 -12.86 8.84 5.15
C ILE A 72 -11.66 7.93 4.90
N ALA A 73 -11.88 6.64 4.63
CA ALA A 73 -10.81 5.71 4.29
C ALA A 73 -10.07 6.12 3.01
N LEU A 74 -10.79 6.60 2.00
CA LEU A 74 -10.24 7.07 0.73
C LEU A 74 -9.44 8.37 0.93
N TYR A 75 -10.01 9.33 1.64
CA TYR A 75 -9.35 10.60 1.99
C TYR A 75 -8.04 10.34 2.74
N ARG A 76 -8.09 9.50 3.79
CA ARG A 76 -6.92 9.09 4.57
C ARG A 76 -5.85 8.44 3.68
N THR A 77 -6.24 7.46 2.88
CA THR A 77 -5.31 6.71 2.01
C THR A 77 -4.68 7.62 0.95
N PHE A 78 -5.46 8.52 0.37
CA PHE A 78 -4.98 9.50 -0.60
C PHE A 78 -3.91 10.41 0.03
N TRP A 79 -4.17 10.97 1.20
CA TRP A 79 -3.18 11.79 1.91
C TRP A 79 -1.95 11.00 2.34
N ALA A 80 -2.10 9.73 2.74
CA ALA A 80 -0.98 8.86 3.04
C ALA A 80 -0.09 8.63 1.81
N TYR A 81 -0.69 8.44 0.63
CA TYR A 81 0.05 8.27 -0.62
C TYR A 81 0.75 9.56 -1.07
N VAL A 82 0.05 10.70 -1.01
CA VAL A 82 0.61 12.00 -1.44
C VAL A 82 1.65 12.53 -0.46
N LYS A 83 1.34 12.62 0.84
CA LYS A 83 2.23 13.24 1.84
C LYS A 83 3.16 12.25 2.52
N GLY A 84 2.74 11.00 2.68
CA GLY A 84 3.54 9.96 3.31
C GLY A 84 4.51 9.27 2.36
N LEU A 85 4.22 9.27 1.06
CA LEU A 85 5.04 8.58 0.04
C LEU A 85 5.41 9.44 -1.17
N TRP A 86 5.01 10.72 -1.22
CA TRP A 86 5.27 11.60 -2.37
C TRP A 86 4.90 10.95 -3.70
N LEU A 87 3.64 10.49 -3.79
CA LEU A 87 3.10 9.81 -4.97
C LEU A 87 3.81 8.50 -5.33
N GLY A 88 4.51 7.89 -4.39
CA GLY A 88 5.22 6.61 -4.61
C GLY A 88 6.43 6.75 -5.54
N LEU A 89 7.02 7.94 -5.64
CA LEU A 89 8.25 8.14 -6.41
C LEU A 89 9.36 7.21 -5.87
N PRO A 90 9.96 6.36 -6.73
CA PRO A 90 10.98 5.40 -6.30
C PRO A 90 12.14 6.11 -5.60
N VAL A 91 12.70 5.48 -4.56
CA VAL A 91 13.80 5.99 -3.71
C VAL A 91 13.44 7.23 -2.89
N ILE A 92 12.82 8.23 -3.49
CA ILE A 92 12.48 9.49 -2.82
C ILE A 92 11.36 9.29 -1.80
N MET A 93 10.43 8.35 -2.03
CA MET A 93 9.34 8.03 -1.10
C MET A 93 9.80 7.62 0.32
N PHE A 94 11.06 7.20 0.49
CA PHE A 94 11.60 6.85 1.80
C PHE A 94 11.81 8.09 2.69
N ILE A 95 12.01 9.27 2.09
CA ILE A 95 12.18 10.54 2.80
C ILE A 95 10.90 10.93 3.57
N PRO A 96 9.73 11.10 2.94
CA PRO A 96 8.49 11.38 3.66
C PRO A 96 8.08 10.25 4.59
N ALA A 97 8.38 8.98 4.25
CA ALA A 97 8.12 7.86 5.13
C ALA A 97 8.93 7.95 6.44
N TRP A 98 10.19 8.37 6.35
CA TRP A 98 11.05 8.61 7.51
C TRP A 98 10.53 9.76 8.39
N PHE A 99 10.14 10.89 7.79
CA PHE A 99 9.54 12.00 8.52
C PHE A 99 8.23 11.60 9.19
N SER A 100 7.39 10.83 8.51
CA SER A 100 6.13 10.32 9.05
C SER A 100 6.36 9.40 10.24
N LYS A 101 7.37 8.52 10.18
CA LYS A 101 7.78 7.68 11.31
C LYS A 101 8.24 8.52 12.50
N ARG A 102 9.07 9.55 12.27
CA ARG A 102 9.51 10.46 13.35
C ARG A 102 8.35 11.20 14.00
N ARG A 103 7.40 11.70 13.20
CA ARG A 103 6.17 12.34 13.72
C ARG A 103 5.36 11.35 14.55
N TYR A 104 5.16 10.14 14.05
CA TYR A 104 4.40 9.11 14.75
C TYR A 104 5.02 8.77 16.11
N ILE A 105 6.34 8.59 16.18
CA ILE A 105 7.03 8.34 17.46
C ILE A 105 6.86 9.50 18.45
N LYS A 106 6.85 10.76 17.95
CA LYS A 106 6.73 11.96 18.80
C LYS A 106 5.30 12.26 19.26
N THR A 107 4.31 11.99 18.41
CA THR A 107 2.93 12.48 18.59
C THR A 107 1.89 11.37 18.71
N GLY A 108 2.26 10.12 18.43
CA GLY A 108 1.34 8.98 18.36
C GLY A 108 0.45 8.97 17.11
N THR A 109 0.56 9.96 16.22
CA THR A 109 -0.29 10.08 15.02
C THR A 109 0.51 10.49 13.79
N THR A 110 -0.10 10.38 12.62
CA THR A 110 0.45 10.85 11.34
C THR A 110 -0.39 11.97 10.76
N ILE A 111 0.14 12.70 9.77
CA ILE A 111 -0.55 13.84 9.15
C ILE A 111 -1.89 13.41 8.54
N TRP A 112 -1.92 12.25 7.88
CA TRP A 112 -3.15 11.75 7.25
C TRP A 112 -4.13 11.14 8.26
N ASP A 113 -3.65 10.57 9.36
CA ASP A 113 -4.53 10.07 10.42
C ASP A 113 -5.20 11.22 11.18
N GLU A 114 -4.46 12.30 11.43
CA GLU A 114 -4.98 13.54 12.02
C GLU A 114 -5.98 14.23 11.09
N ALA A 115 -5.65 14.36 9.80
CA ALA A 115 -6.56 14.94 8.82
C ALA A 115 -7.86 14.15 8.66
N ALA A 116 -7.80 12.82 8.76
CA ALA A 116 -8.95 11.93 8.62
C ALA A 116 -9.68 11.63 9.95
N GLN A 117 -9.22 12.19 11.08
CA GLN A 117 -9.74 11.89 12.42
C GLN A 117 -9.78 10.37 12.73
N THR A 118 -8.71 9.66 12.33
CA THR A 118 -8.54 8.22 12.58
C THR A 118 -7.43 7.95 13.57
N GLU A 119 -7.52 6.82 14.25
CA GLU A 119 -6.52 6.35 15.21
C GLU A 119 -6.01 4.97 14.83
N ILE A 120 -4.78 4.68 15.26
CA ILE A 120 -4.12 3.41 15.00
C ILE A 120 -4.12 2.59 16.29
N ILE A 121 -4.75 1.41 16.23
CA ILE A 121 -4.66 0.41 17.29
C ILE A 121 -3.66 -0.66 16.85
N MET A 122 -2.67 -0.92 17.70
CA MET A 122 -1.69 -1.98 17.48
C MET A 122 -1.99 -3.18 18.37
N SER A 123 -2.23 -4.31 17.72
CA SER A 123 -2.23 -5.62 18.38
C SER A 123 -0.81 -6.20 18.37
N PRO A 124 -0.42 -7.00 19.38
CA PRO A 124 0.91 -7.59 19.42
C PRO A 124 1.14 -8.48 18.19
N SER A 125 2.14 -8.15 17.39
CA SER A 125 2.55 -9.00 16.27
C SER A 125 3.52 -10.09 16.77
N ASN A 126 3.23 -11.35 16.49
CA ASN A 126 4.16 -12.45 16.79
C ASN A 126 5.42 -12.37 15.91
N PHE A 127 6.55 -12.85 16.43
CA PHE A 127 7.84 -12.87 15.71
C PHE A 127 7.72 -13.55 14.33
N PHE A 128 7.05 -14.71 14.26
CA PHE A 128 6.81 -15.42 13.00
C PHE A 128 6.07 -14.59 11.95
N ARG A 129 5.07 -13.79 12.34
CA ARG A 129 4.36 -12.91 11.42
C ARG A 129 5.28 -11.86 10.81
N ARG A 130 6.20 -11.29 11.61
CA ARG A 130 7.19 -10.32 11.13
C ARG A 130 8.18 -10.95 10.16
N VAL A 131 8.68 -12.15 10.46
CA VAL A 131 9.60 -12.87 9.57
C VAL A 131 8.91 -13.22 8.25
N MET A 132 7.70 -13.77 8.29
CA MET A 132 6.93 -14.05 7.07
C MET A 132 6.67 -12.78 6.25
N PHE A 133 6.35 -11.67 6.90
CA PHE A 133 6.16 -10.39 6.23
C PHE A 133 7.43 -9.95 5.47
N VAL A 134 8.61 -10.07 6.09
CA VAL A 134 9.89 -9.73 5.43
C VAL A 134 10.16 -10.66 4.24
N ILE A 135 9.95 -11.97 4.39
CA ILE A 135 10.14 -12.94 3.30
C ILE A 135 9.22 -12.61 2.12
N VAL A 136 7.93 -12.40 2.37
CA VAL A 136 6.95 -12.06 1.34
C VAL A 136 7.31 -10.74 0.68
N PHE A 137 7.76 -9.74 1.45
CA PHE A 137 8.18 -8.46 0.89
C PHE A 137 9.39 -8.59 -0.04
N ILE A 138 10.42 -9.34 0.35
CA ILE A 138 11.60 -9.61 -0.48
C ILE A 138 11.19 -10.38 -1.74
N LEU A 139 10.32 -11.38 -1.62
CA LEU A 139 9.82 -12.15 -2.75
C LEU A 139 9.09 -11.25 -3.76
N ILE A 140 8.19 -10.37 -3.29
CA ILE A 140 7.48 -9.42 -4.17
C ILE A 140 8.47 -8.48 -4.85
N MET A 141 9.47 -7.95 -4.13
CA MET A 141 10.51 -7.10 -4.73
C MET A 141 11.30 -7.84 -5.81
N PHE A 142 11.67 -9.09 -5.54
CA PHE A 142 12.35 -9.95 -6.51
C PHE A 142 11.48 -10.21 -7.75
N LEU A 143 10.20 -10.52 -7.58
CA LEU A 143 9.26 -10.75 -8.68
C LEU A 143 9.04 -9.50 -9.53
N ILE A 144 8.93 -8.31 -8.90
CA ILE A 144 8.81 -7.03 -9.61
C ILE A 144 10.09 -6.76 -10.41
N GLY A 145 11.27 -6.93 -9.80
CA GLY A 145 12.55 -6.67 -10.45
C GLY A 145 12.86 -7.61 -11.62
N ASN A 146 12.37 -8.85 -11.56
CA ASN A 146 12.62 -9.88 -12.57
C ASN A 146 11.38 -10.22 -13.42
N TYR A 147 10.40 -9.31 -13.46
CA TYR A 147 9.11 -9.60 -14.08
C TYR A 147 9.21 -9.99 -15.57
N SER A 148 10.12 -9.37 -16.32
CA SER A 148 10.37 -9.68 -17.73
C SER A 148 10.90 -11.10 -17.94
N LEU A 149 11.86 -11.53 -17.11
CA LEU A 149 12.41 -12.89 -17.12
C LEU A 149 11.34 -13.92 -16.74
N LEU A 150 10.48 -13.57 -15.79
CA LEU A 150 9.39 -14.44 -15.35
C LEU A 150 8.36 -14.66 -16.47
N GLN A 151 8.03 -13.63 -17.25
CA GLN A 151 7.17 -13.80 -18.43
C GLN A 151 7.79 -14.71 -19.48
N GLN A 152 9.09 -14.58 -19.74
CA GLN A 152 9.81 -15.44 -20.68
C GLN A 152 9.81 -16.90 -20.23
N ALA A 153 10.11 -17.16 -18.95
CA ALA A 153 10.09 -18.51 -18.39
C ALA A 153 8.70 -19.15 -18.45
N VAL A 154 7.64 -18.39 -18.16
CA VAL A 154 6.25 -18.87 -18.24
C VAL A 154 5.84 -19.19 -19.68
N GLN A 155 6.32 -18.43 -20.67
CA GLN A 155 6.07 -18.70 -22.08
C GLN A 155 6.82 -19.95 -22.59
N GLN A 156 8.02 -20.22 -22.08
CA GLN A 156 8.79 -21.42 -22.44
C GLN A 156 8.26 -22.71 -21.80
N ALA A 157 7.52 -22.61 -20.69
CA ALA A 157 6.92 -23.73 -19.99
C ALA A 157 5.52 -24.13 -20.51
N LYS A 158 5.00 -23.40 -21.51
CA LYS A 158 3.74 -23.69 -22.22
C LYS A 158 4.04 -24.30 -23.58
#